data_AF-A0A0Q6AIK6-F1
#
_entry.id   AF-A0A0Q6AIK6-F1
#
_cell.length_a   1.000
_cell.length_b   1.000
_cell.length_c   1.000
_cell.angle_alpha   90.00
_cell.angle_beta   90.00
_cell.angle_gamma   90.00
#
_symmetry.space_group_name_H-M   'P 1'
#
loop_
_entity.id
_entity.type
_entity.pdbx_description
1 polymer ?
#
loop_
_entity_poly.entity_id
_entity_poly.type
_entity_poly.pdbx_seq_one_letter_code
_entity_poly.pdbx_strand_id
1 'polypeptide(L)' 'MLPDGSGIDLCEEIKSDVDHKEIPIIIIMSAHATLDHIFQSCQPDDFIPKPFDIDNLLLKVQKIIENK' A
#
# COMPACT_ATOMS: atom_id res chain seq x y z
N MET A 1 -2.93 12.91 1.83
CA MET A 1 -1.68 13.66 1.55
C MET A 1 -0.88 13.61 2.83
N LEU A 2 0.30 13.00 2.78
CA LEU A 2 1.22 13.05 3.91
C LEU A 2 1.93 14.43 3.88
N PRO A 3 2.44 14.93 5.01
CA PRO A 3 3.13 16.23 5.08
C PRO A 3 4.42 16.28 4.25
N ASP A 4 4.96 15.13 3.87
CA ASP A 4 6.24 14.88 3.19
C ASP A 4 6.09 14.34 1.75
N GLY A 5 4.86 14.04 1.29
CA GLY A 5 4.63 13.58 -0.09
C GLY A 5 3.34 12.79 -0.33
N SER A 6 3.25 12.15 -1.49
CA SER A 6 2.22 11.15 -1.77
C SER A 6 2.70 9.78 -1.30
N GLY A 7 1.84 9.00 -0.64
CA GLY A 7 2.16 7.61 -0.29
C GLY A 7 2.38 6.71 -1.50
N ILE A 8 2.04 7.18 -2.71
CA ILE A 8 2.29 6.49 -3.99
C ILE A 8 3.75 6.63 -4.40
N ASP A 9 4.31 7.84 -4.31
CA ASP A 9 5.70 8.12 -4.71
C ASP A 9 6.68 7.34 -3.82
N LEU A 10 6.43 7.32 -2.51
CA LEU A 10 7.19 6.52 -1.56
C LEU A 10 7.10 5.02 -1.87
N CYS A 11 5.94 4.55 -2.30
CA CYS A 11 5.74 3.15 -2.65
C CYS A 11 6.53 2.79 -3.92
N GLU A 12 6.55 3.68 -4.91
CA GLU A 12 7.34 3.54 -6.13
C GLU A 12 8.85 3.51 -5.82
N GLU A 13 9.32 4.37 -4.93
CA GLU A 13 10.73 4.36 -4.47
C GLU A 13 11.10 3.03 -3.80
N ILE A 14 10.26 2.53 -2.89
CA ILE A 14 10.50 1.27 -2.17
C ILE A 14 10.47 0.06 -3.14
N LYS A 15 9.54 0.01 -4.10
CA LYS A 15 9.47 -1.08 -5.10
C LYS A 15 10.55 -0.98 -6.18
N SER A 16 11.07 0.21 -6.44
CA SER A 16 12.19 0.42 -7.37
C SER A 16 13.51 -0.04 -6.78
N ASP A 17 13.62 -0.08 -5.45
CA ASP A 17 14.79 -0.63 -4.77
C ASP A 17 14.79 -2.17 -4.81
N VAL A 18 15.88 -2.73 -5.33
CA VAL A 18 16.05 -4.18 -5.51
C VAL A 18 16.06 -4.92 -4.18
N ASP A 19 16.56 -4.29 -3.12
CA ASP A 19 16.65 -4.91 -1.79
C ASP A 19 15.29 -4.95 -1.07
N HIS A 20 14.36 -4.07 -1.45
CA HIS A 20 13.06 -3.93 -0.79
C HIS A 20 11.90 -4.51 -1.62
N LYS A 21 12.19 -5.06 -2.80
CA LYS A 21 11.19 -5.57 -3.75
C LYS A 21 10.34 -6.74 -3.22
N GLU A 22 10.87 -7.49 -2.25
CA GLU A 22 10.18 -8.62 -1.60
C GLU A 22 9.44 -8.23 -0.30
N ILE A 23 9.41 -6.94 0.04
CA ILE A 23 8.67 -6.45 1.21
C ILE A 23 7.21 -6.25 0.80
N PRO A 24 6.26 -6.87 1.51
CA PRO A 24 4.85 -6.67 1.21
C PRO A 24 4.42 -5.27 1.60
N ILE A 25 3.75 -4.56 0.70
CA ILE A 25 3.31 -3.18 0.91
C ILE A 25 1.79 -3.10 0.91
N ILE A 26 1.22 -2.57 2.00
CA ILE A 26 -0.20 -2.23 2.10
C ILE A 26 -0.35 -0.72 2.09
N ILE A 27 -1.07 -0.19 1.10
CA ILE A 27 -1.33 1.26 1.00
C ILE A 27 -2.69 1.59 1.60
N ILE A 28 -2.74 2.60 2.48
CA ILE A 28 -3.99 3.11 3.07
C ILE A 28 -4.24 4.55 2.59
N MET A 29 -5.33 4.79 1.85
CA MET A 29 -5.63 6.12 1.30
C MET A 29 -7.09 6.54 1.47
N SER A 30 -7.35 7.85 1.38
CA SER A 30 -8.70 8.39 1.36
C SER A 30 -9.47 7.96 0.11
N ALA A 31 -10.79 7.73 0.22
CA ALA A 31 -11.65 7.24 -0.87
C ALA A 31 -11.59 8.02 -2.21
N HIS A 32 -11.05 9.24 -2.22
CA HIS A 32 -10.87 10.06 -3.43
C HIS A 32 -9.53 9.83 -4.14
N ALA A 33 -8.66 8.96 -3.65
CA ALA A 33 -7.41 8.64 -4.32
C ALA A 33 -7.68 7.75 -5.53
N THR A 34 -7.19 8.16 -6.70
CA THR A 34 -7.34 7.46 -7.97
C THR A 34 -6.58 6.12 -7.94
N LEU A 35 -7.31 5.03 -7.72
CA LEU A 35 -6.78 3.67 -7.67
C LEU A 35 -5.94 3.32 -8.90
N ASP A 36 -6.35 3.79 -10.08
CA ASP A 36 -5.65 3.51 -11.34
C ASP A 36 -4.20 4.00 -11.33
N HIS A 37 -3.94 5.13 -10.69
CA HIS A 37 -2.59 5.70 -10.60
C HIS A 37 -1.70 4.89 -9.63
N ILE A 38 -2.30 4.30 -8.59
CA ILE A 38 -1.61 3.47 -7.60
C ILE A 38 -1.15 2.15 -8.24
N PHE A 39 -2.05 1.51 -8.98
CA PHE A 39 -1.76 0.24 -9.66
C PHE A 39 -0.75 0.42 -10.80
N GLN A 40 -0.72 1.58 -11.47
CA GLN A 40 0.28 1.84 -12.50
C GLN A 40 1.67 2.13 -11.93
N SER A 41 1.77 2.94 -10.87
CA SER A 41 3.06 3.38 -10.34
C SER A 41 3.71 2.36 -9.40
N CYS A 42 2.99 1.85 -8.40
CA CYS A 42 3.63 1.04 -7.34
C CYS A 42 3.30 -0.46 -7.40
N GLN A 43 2.09 -0.86 -7.83
CA GLN A 43 1.61 -2.24 -7.71
C GLN A 43 1.76 -2.80 -6.28
N PRO A 44 1.06 -2.19 -5.29
CA PRO A 44 1.08 -2.69 -3.92
C PRO A 44 0.42 -4.07 -3.81
N ASP A 45 0.81 -4.83 -2.80
CA ASP A 45 0.25 -6.15 -2.52
C ASP A 45 -1.20 -6.06 -2.03
N ASP A 46 -1.52 -4.98 -1.30
CA ASP A 46 -2.89 -4.69 -0.92
C ASP A 46 -3.15 -3.17 -0.80
N PHE A 47 -4.41 -2.79 -0.94
CA PHE A 47 -4.89 -1.43 -0.81
C PHE A 47 -6.12 -1.40 0.10
N ILE A 48 -6.17 -0.38 0.95
CA ILE A 48 -7.26 -0.15 1.90
C ILE A 48 -7.78 1.29 1.76
N PRO A 49 -9.03 1.48 1.28
CA PRO A 49 -9.66 2.79 1.24
C PRO A 49 -10.17 3.20 2.63
N LYS A 50 -10.02 4.48 2.99
CA LYS A 50 -10.68 5.08 4.16
C LYS A 50 -12.11 5.49 3.81
N PRO A 51 -13.08 5.32 4.73
CA PRO A 51 -12.93 4.74 6.06
C PRO A 51 -12.75 3.22 6.00
N PHE A 52 -11.81 2.69 6.78
CA PHE A 52 -11.56 1.25 6.88
C PHE A 52 -11.85 0.75 8.30
N ASP A 53 -12.14 -0.54 8.37
CA ASP A 53 -12.25 -1.27 9.63
C ASP A 53 -10.87 -1.77 10.07
N ILE A 54 -10.57 -1.61 11.37
CA ILE A 54 -9.33 -2.09 11.98
C ILE A 54 -9.29 -3.63 11.91
N ASP A 55 -10.43 -4.29 12.07
CA ASP A 55 -10.50 -5.76 12.00
C ASP A 55 -10.13 -6.25 10.60
N ASN A 56 -10.56 -5.53 9.56
CA ASN A 56 -10.21 -5.84 8.18
C ASN A 56 -8.72 -5.57 7.89
N LEU A 57 -8.16 -4.50 8.46
CA LEU A 57 -6.72 -4.22 8.38
C LEU A 57 -5.91 -5.37 9.03
N LEU A 58 -6.30 -5.81 10.22
CA LEU A 58 -5.63 -6.90 10.92
C LEU A 58 -5.68 -8.21 10.13
N LEU A 59 -6.82 -8.55 9.53
CA LEU A 59 -6.95 -9.74 8.68
C LEU A 59 -6.04 -9.68 7.45
N LYS A 60 -5.93 -8.52 6.79
CA LYS A 60 -5.04 -8.34 5.64
C LYS A 60 -3.57 -8.48 6.04
N VAL A 61 -3.17 -7.88 7.16
CA VAL A 61 -1.81 -8.00 7.70
C VAL A 61 -1.50 -9.46 8.03
N GLN A 62 -2.40 -10.16 8.72
CA GLN A 62 -2.23 -11.59 9.02
C GLN A 62 -2.05 -12.42 7.74
N LYS A 63 -2.92 -12.21 6.75
CA LYS A 63 -2.84 -12.92 5.46
C LYS A 63 -1.51 -12.69 4.73
N ILE A 64 -0.95 -11.50 4.82
CA ILE A 64 0.33 -11.16 4.19
C ILE A 64 1.50 -11.82 4.93
N ILE A 65 1.46 -11.87 6.26
CA ILE A 65 2.48 -12.52 7.08
C ILE A 65 2.42 -14.05 6.91
N GLU A 66 1.22 -14.63 6.82
CA GLU A 66 1.01 -16.08 6.64
C GLU A 66 1.38 -16.58 5.23
N ASN A 67 1.38 -15.71 4.21
CA ASN A 67 1.78 -16.05 2.84
C ASN A 67 3.30 -15.88 2.58
N LYS A 68 4.11 -15.67 3.62
CA LYS A 68 5.57 -15.69 3.58
C LYS A 68 6.11 -17.01 4.12
#